data_AF-A0A3N2ATH4-F1
#
_entry.id   AF-A0A3N2ATH4-F1
#
_cell.length_a   1.000
_cell.length_b   1.000
_cell.length_c   1.000
_cell.angle_alpha   90.00
_cell.angle_beta   90.00
_cell.angle_gamma   90.00
#
_symmetry.space_group_name_H-M   'P 1'
#
loop_
_entity.id
_entity.type
_entity.pdbx_description
1 polymer ?
#
loop_
_entity_poly.entity_id
_entity_poly.type
_entity_poly.pdbx_seq_one_letter_code
_entity_poly.pdbx_strand_id
1 'polypeptide(L)'
;MKDSPPGVTTYSDADIDAILTDLTAHVPEQHQLRAWASECGIPCKRVVATPDLAYVRLAGKDEAGGYVVLMLLDGMWERVF
;
A
#
# COMPACT_ATOMS: atom_id res chain seq x y z
N MET A 1 -18.08 15.24 -20.04
CA MET A 1 -17.13 14.75 -19.01
C MET A 1 -17.86 13.69 -18.21
N LYS A 2 -17.33 12.47 -18.11
CA LYS A 2 -17.93 11.41 -17.30
C LYS A 2 -17.60 11.69 -15.84
N ASP A 3 -18.62 11.91 -15.02
CA ASP A 3 -18.49 11.95 -13.55
C ASP A 3 -17.97 10.59 -13.08
N SER A 4 -16.70 10.52 -12.70
CA SER A 4 -16.17 9.40 -11.93
C SER A 4 -16.80 9.44 -10.54
N PRO A 5 -17.25 8.31 -9.99
CA PRO A 5 -17.82 8.29 -8.64
C PRO A 5 -16.77 8.78 -7.63
N PRO A 6 -17.15 9.54 -6.60
CA PRO A 6 -16.21 10.01 -5.58
C PRO A 6 -15.56 8.82 -4.88
N GLY A 7 -14.22 8.76 -4.91
CA GLY A 7 -13.46 7.90 -3.99
C GLY A 7 -12.61 6.77 -4.60
N VAL A 8 -12.40 6.71 -5.92
CA VAL A 8 -11.35 5.83 -6.46
C VAL A 8 -10.09 6.66 -6.67
N THR A 9 -9.16 6.60 -5.71
CA THR A 9 -7.81 7.13 -5.88
C THR A 9 -7.07 6.31 -6.94
N THR A 10 -6.52 6.98 -7.94
CA THR A 10 -5.56 6.37 -8.87
C THR A 10 -4.16 6.75 -8.38
N TYR A 11 -3.30 5.76 -8.20
CA TYR A 11 -1.90 5.94 -7.82
C TYR A 11 -1.02 5.85 -9.07
N SER A 12 -0.19 6.87 -9.28
CA SER A 12 0.91 6.79 -10.24
C SER A 12 2.02 5.88 -9.72
N ASP A 13 2.93 5.45 -10.59
CA ASP A 13 4.10 4.69 -10.16
C ASP A 13 4.96 5.51 -9.18
N ALA A 14 5.05 6.83 -9.36
CA ALA A 14 5.75 7.72 -8.43
C ALA A 14 5.08 7.77 -7.04
N ASP A 15 3.75 7.74 -6.96
CA ASP A 15 3.04 7.64 -5.69
C ASP A 15 3.34 6.30 -5.01
N ILE A 16 3.33 5.21 -5.78
CA ILE A 16 3.61 3.86 -5.25
C ILE A 16 5.05 3.77 -4.74
N ASP A 17 6.02 4.32 -5.46
CA ASP A 17 7.43 4.36 -5.04
C ASP A 17 7.63 5.19 -3.77
N ALA A 18 6.90 6.30 -3.63
CA ALA A 18 6.92 7.09 -2.40
C ALA A 18 6.36 6.30 -1.21
N ILE A 19 5.26 5.56 -1.41
CA ILE A 19 4.68 4.70 -0.37
C ILE A 19 5.63 3.56 0.00
N LEU A 20 6.30 2.94 -0.98
CA LEU A 20 7.31 1.90 -0.75
C LEU A 20 8.50 2.43 0.03
N THR A 21 8.95 3.65 -0.28
CA THR A 21 10.03 4.34 0.44
C THR A 21 9.65 4.58 1.90
N ASP A 22 8.43 5.09 2.14
CA ASP A 22 7.90 5.35 3.48
C ASP A 22 7.74 4.05 4.29
N LEU A 23 7.18 3.00 3.69
CA LEU A 23 7.08 1.67 4.30
C LEU A 23 8.45 1.10 4.66
N THR A 24 9.44 1.22 3.77
CA THR A 24 10.80 0.72 4.03
C THR A 24 11.49 1.49 5.15
N ALA A 25 11.25 2.81 5.26
CA ALA A 25 11.84 3.64 6.31
C ALA A 25 11.19 3.43 7.69
N HIS A 26 9.88 3.15 7.73
CA HIS A 26 9.10 3.19 8.96
C HIS A 26 8.53 1.84 9.41
N VAL A 27 8.51 0.83 8.54
CA VAL A 27 7.92 -0.49 8.79
C VAL A 27 8.91 -1.62 8.43
N PRO A 28 10.10 -1.69 9.07
CA PRO A 28 11.04 -2.78 8.86
C PRO A 28 10.51 -4.15 9.31
N GLU A 29 9.52 -4.18 10.21
CA GLU A 29 8.95 -5.42 10.74
C GLU A 29 7.42 -5.48 10.61
N GLN A 30 6.87 -6.68 10.38
CA GLN A 30 5.45 -6.93 10.15
C GLN A 30 4.52 -6.36 11.23
N HIS A 31 4.95 -6.36 12.49
CA HIS A 31 4.13 -5.95 13.62
C HIS A 31 3.85 -4.42 13.62
N GLN A 32 4.68 -3.64 12.93
CA GLN A 32 4.56 -2.18 12.82
C GLN A 32 3.54 -1.74 11.76
N LEU A 33 3.18 -2.63 10.82
CA LEU A 33 2.34 -2.29 9.67
C LEU A 33 0.95 -1.76 10.06
N ARG A 34 0.35 -2.28 11.14
CA ARG A 34 -0.98 -1.82 11.58
C ARG A 34 -0.95 -0.40 12.13
N ALA A 35 0.11 -0.05 12.86
CA ALA A 35 0.30 1.31 13.36
C ALA A 35 0.51 2.28 12.19
N TRP A 36 1.42 1.94 11.28
CA TRP A 36 1.65 2.70 10.05
C TRP A 36 0.36 2.94 9.27
N ALA A 37 -0.43 1.88 9.02
CA ALA A 37 -1.68 2.01 8.24
C ALA A 37 -2.74 2.89 8.91
N SER A 38 -2.69 3.08 10.23
CA SER A 38 -3.57 4.00 10.95
C SER A 38 -3.10 5.46 10.93
N GLU A 39 -1.81 5.69 10.66
CA GLU A 39 -1.16 7.00 10.83
C GLU A 39 -0.79 7.65 9.49
N CYS A 40 -0.48 6.86 8.45
CA CYS A 40 0.06 7.36 7.19
C CYS A 40 -0.96 8.16 6.34
N GLY A 41 -2.24 8.13 6.69
CA GLY A 41 -3.30 8.82 5.95
C GLY A 41 -3.63 8.21 4.58
N ILE A 42 -2.95 7.13 4.19
CA ILE A 42 -3.19 6.41 2.92
C ILE A 42 -4.38 5.47 3.09
N PRO A 43 -5.45 5.62 2.28
CA PRO A 43 -6.60 4.73 2.37
C PRO A 43 -6.23 3.27 2.03
N CYS A 44 -6.31 2.39 3.03
CA CYS A 44 -6.03 0.97 2.89
C CYS A 44 -7.34 0.16 2.79
N LYS A 45 -7.45 -0.71 1.78
CA LYS A 45 -8.58 -1.65 1.67
C LYS A 45 -8.41 -2.86 2.59
N ARG A 46 -7.16 -3.30 2.77
CA ARG A 46 -6.82 -4.47 3.58
C ARG A 46 -5.40 -4.33 4.13
N VAL A 47 -5.25 -4.71 5.40
CA VAL A 47 -3.96 -4.75 6.09
C VAL A 47 -3.82 -6.12 6.75
N VAL A 48 -2.79 -6.86 6.36
CA VAL A 48 -2.44 -8.15 6.95
C VAL A 48 -1.05 -8.02 7.54
N ALA A 49 -0.93 -8.30 8.83
CA ALA A 49 0.30 -8.23 9.61
C ALA A 49 0.35 -9.46 10.51
N THR A 50 0.95 -10.53 10.01
CA THR A 50 1.14 -11.81 10.70
C THR A 50 2.63 -12.20 10.63
N PRO A 51 3.11 -13.11 11.48
CA PRO A 51 4.51 -13.52 11.46
C PRO A 51 5.01 -14.01 10.09
N ASP A 52 4.15 -14.71 9.33
CA ASP A 52 4.52 -15.34 8.06
C ASP A 52 4.11 -14.52 6.82
N LEU A 53 3.35 -13.44 7.01
CA LEU A 53 2.80 -12.64 5.92
C LEU A 53 2.47 -11.23 6.38
N ALA A 54 3.08 -10.25 5.71
CA ALA A 54 2.76 -8.84 5.86
C ALA A 54 2.51 -8.20 4.50
N TYR A 55 1.31 -7.65 4.31
CA TYR A 55 0.98 -6.88 3.12
C TYR A 55 -0.12 -5.85 3.40
N VAL A 56 -0.11 -4.81 2.58
CA VAL A 56 -1.19 -3.83 2.49
C VAL A 56 -1.73 -3.79 1.06
N ARG A 57 -3.06 -3.76 0.94
CA ARG A 57 -3.73 -3.44 -0.31
C ARG A 57 -4.36 -2.07 -0.19
N LEU A 58 -3.99 -1.17 -1.08
CA LEU A 58 -4.54 0.19 -1.11
C LEU A 58 -6.02 0.17 -1.56
N ALA A 59 -6.79 1.17 -1.15
CA ALA A 59 -8.19 1.33 -1.55
C ALA A 59 -8.32 1.72 -3.03
N GLY A 60 -7.32 2.44 -3.55
CA GLY A 60 -7.22 2.83 -4.94
C GLY A 60 -6.65 1.76 -5.87
N LYS A 61 -6.44 2.17 -7.12
CA LYS A 61 -5.87 1.36 -8.20
C LYS A 61 -4.65 2.06 -8.79
N ASP A 62 -3.81 1.34 -9.51
CA ASP A 62 -2.77 1.95 -10.33
C ASP A 62 -3.36 2.57 -11.63
N GLU A 63 -2.51 3.24 -12.42
CA GLU A 63 -2.89 3.85 -13.70
C GLU A 63 -3.38 2.83 -14.75
N ALA A 64 -2.98 1.56 -14.64
CA ALA A 64 -3.47 0.47 -15.48
C ALA A 64 -4.81 -0.12 -14.97
N GLY A 65 -5.31 0.35 -13.82
CA GLY A 65 -6.54 -0.12 -13.17
C GLY A 65 -6.36 -1.39 -12.35
N GLY A 66 -5.11 -1.83 -12.11
CA GLY A 66 -4.72 -2.92 -11.23
C GLY A 66 -4.83 -2.53 -9.76
N TYR A 67 -4.91 -3.55 -8.88
CA TYR A 67 -4.86 -3.28 -7.45
C TYR A 67 -3.41 -3.05 -7.01
N VAL A 68 -3.20 -2.06 -6.14
CA VAL A 68 -1.90 -1.85 -5.53
C VAL A 68 -1.80 -2.71 -4.28
N VAL A 69 -0.98 -3.77 -4.35
CA VAL A 69 -0.65 -4.63 -3.23
C VAL A 69 0.85 -4.50 -2.98
N LEU A 70 1.20 -4.09 -1.76
CA LEU A 70 2.57 -3.95 -1.30
C LEU A 70 2.81 -5.02 -0.23
N MET A 71 3.88 -5.78 -0.35
CA MET A 71 4.20 -6.94 0.48
C MET A 71 5.62 -6.82 1.02
N LEU A 72 5.82 -7.23 2.27
CA LEU A 72 7.14 -7.34 2.88
C LEU A 72 7.75 -8.71 2.51
N LEU A 73 8.81 -8.69 1.70
CA LEU A 73 9.54 -9.85 1.21
C LEU A 73 11.00 -9.71 1.61
N ASP A 74 11.55 -10.69 2.33
CA ASP A 74 12.97 -10.71 2.74
C ASP A 74 13.47 -9.40 3.39
N GLY A 75 12.60 -8.72 4.14
CA GLY A 75 12.90 -7.45 4.81
C GLY A 75 12.77 -6.20 3.92
N MET A 76 12.25 -6.33 2.71
CA MET A 76 12.02 -5.24 1.77
C MET A 76 10.55 -5.15 1.36
N TRP A 77 10.02 -3.94 1.23
CA TRP A 77 8.68 -3.75 0.69
C TRP A 77 8.71 -3.73 -0.83
N GLU A 78 7.84 -4.53 -1.44
CA GLU A 78 7.73 -4.66 -2.88
C GLU A 78 6.27 -4.60 -3.34
N ARG A 79 6.04 -4.08 -4.55
CA ARG A 79 4.75 -4.19 -5.22
C ARG A 79 4.62 -5.58 -5.84
N VAL A 80 3.50 -6.25 -5.58
CA VAL A 80 3.17 -7.55 -6.18
C VAL A 80 2.00 -7.42 -7.15
N PHE A 81 2.06 -8.15 -8.28
CA PHE A 81 1.12 -8.07 -9.40
C PHE A 81 0.16 -9.28 -9.44
#